data_AF-R6QUF2-F1
#
_entry.id   AF-R6QUF2-F1
#
_cell.length_a   1.000
_cell.length_b   1.000
_cell.length_c   1.000
_cell.angle_alpha   90.00
_cell.angle_beta   90.00
_cell.angle_gamma   90.00
#
_symmetry.space_group_name_H-M   'P 1'
#
loop_
_entity.id
_entity.type
_entity.pdbx_description
1 polymer ?
#
loop_
_entity_poly.entity_id
_entity_poly.type
_entity_poly.pdbx_seq_one_letter_code
_entity_poly.pdbx_strand_id
1 'polypeptide(L)'
;MKRNMKLLMLASLLGFVALSAQAVPAKKGVWRMVTLADGTQKRVELRGDEFCSYWVDAEGVSYNLDSESKRYVRVDANALQLRASQLRAKANQDRIERMAKARRMAAKKSLGQTNGSYFGKKKGLIILVQYKDKKFKFGHNQKMYNRIANETGYANSLGFVGSVKDYFLAQSNGQFELDFDVVGPYTLNHEYAYYGAPSGNSHDVRPRDMVYDACRLADPDVNFADYDWDGDGYVEQVYVLFAGLGQAAGGDENTIWPHESKLQYGNGSYVSKDNNVVVNTYACGPELTLQYTPVAYRERVDGIGTLCHEFSHCLGYPDLYDTNYGGNFGMGSFDLMDAGSYNGESFCPPNYSAYEKWFAGWITPTVLDKPASVKGMKAQDVKYGQAFVVYNDNNKNEYYLIENRQQNVGIWDKQLPASGMMITHVDYDKNIWENNNVNTIVNYSNQYGPEYAYLDNDHQRLTIFHADNEEGSSADSQAGDLYPFNGNNSLTDTSSPAATIYQGGSTMGKPITNITQNEDGSIDFDFMGGSNDNIISGIHFIENDEMSSFGQGVYSLDGRYMGTSANGLDKGIYIVNGKKIVK
;
A
#
# COMPACT_ATOMS: atom_id res chain seq x y z
N MET A 1 -19.12 57.96 5.70
CA MET A 1 -18.71 57.20 4.50
C MET A 1 -18.12 55.87 4.95
N LYS A 2 -19.00 54.89 5.15
CA LYS A 2 -18.67 53.47 5.18
C LYS A 2 -18.80 52.96 3.75
N ARG A 3 -18.07 51.88 3.42
CA ARG A 3 -18.10 51.06 2.20
C ARG A 3 -16.93 51.37 1.25
N ASN A 4 -16.22 50.30 0.87
CA ASN A 4 -15.09 50.19 -0.07
C ASN A 4 -13.70 49.93 0.53
N MET A 5 -13.58 49.02 1.49
CA MET A 5 -12.27 48.45 1.88
C MET A 5 -12.34 46.93 2.14
N LYS A 6 -13.15 46.21 1.36
CA LYS A 6 -13.32 44.75 1.42
C LYS A 6 -13.23 44.05 0.05
N LEU A 7 -12.60 44.66 -0.96
CA LEU A 7 -12.59 44.10 -2.33
C LEU A 7 -11.22 44.04 -3.02
N LEU A 8 -10.13 43.89 -2.27
CA LEU A 8 -8.77 43.80 -2.83
C LEU A 8 -7.95 42.57 -2.36
N MET A 9 -8.59 41.53 -1.81
CA MET A 9 -7.98 40.22 -1.58
C MET A 9 -8.75 39.11 -2.31
N LEU A 10 -9.05 39.31 -3.60
CA LEU A 10 -9.67 38.27 -4.42
C LEU A 10 -9.20 38.40 -5.88
N ALA A 11 -7.89 38.38 -6.09
CA ALA A 11 -7.29 38.37 -7.43
C ALA A 11 -5.86 37.80 -7.42
N SER A 12 -5.70 36.59 -6.89
CA SER A 12 -4.50 35.75 -7.09
C SER A 12 -4.84 34.26 -6.99
N LEU A 13 -6.04 33.89 -7.45
CA LEU A 13 -6.62 32.54 -7.38
C LEU A 13 -6.85 31.96 -8.79
N LEU A 14 -5.93 32.22 -9.71
CA LEU A 14 -5.99 31.75 -11.09
C LEU A 14 -4.69 31.02 -11.44
N GLY A 15 -4.75 29.70 -11.34
CA GLY A 15 -3.67 28.78 -11.67
C GLY A 15 -3.75 27.44 -10.93
N PHE A 16 -4.94 26.92 -10.62
CA PHE A 16 -5.08 25.55 -10.12
C PHE A 16 -4.95 24.57 -11.30
N VAL A 17 -3.71 24.22 -11.67
CA VAL A 17 -3.48 22.93 -12.32
C VAL A 17 -3.85 21.89 -11.27
N ALA A 18 -4.90 21.12 -11.54
CA ALA A 18 -5.37 20.09 -10.64
C ALA A 18 -4.30 19.00 -10.56
N LEU A 19 -3.49 18.99 -9.51
CA LEU A 19 -2.59 17.87 -9.27
C LEU A 19 -3.47 16.71 -8.78
N SER A 20 -3.57 15.63 -9.54
CA SER A 20 -3.99 14.33 -9.01
C SER A 20 -2.73 13.51 -8.80
N ALA A 21 -2.47 12.99 -7.63
CA ALA A 21 -1.42 12.02 -7.41
C ALA A 21 -1.70 11.23 -6.12
N GLN A 22 -0.99 10.12 -5.95
CA GLN A 22 -0.76 9.43 -4.68
C GLN A 22 0.69 8.95 -4.71
N ALA A 23 1.37 8.87 -3.56
CA ALA A 23 2.80 8.64 -3.56
C ALA A 23 3.31 7.99 -2.29
N VAL A 24 4.44 7.30 -2.41
CA VAL A 24 5.25 6.95 -1.25
C VAL A 24 5.55 8.17 -0.37
N PRO A 25 5.49 8.02 0.97
CA PRO A 25 5.89 9.09 1.87
C PRO A 25 7.39 9.32 1.79
N ALA A 26 7.88 10.46 2.29
CA ALA A 26 9.31 10.71 2.40
C ALA A 26 10.02 9.57 3.15
N LYS A 27 11.11 9.06 2.58
CA LYS A 27 11.94 8.07 3.26
C LYS A 27 12.44 8.65 4.58
N LYS A 28 12.15 7.99 5.70
CA LYS A 28 12.61 8.42 7.03
C LYS A 28 14.14 8.50 7.07
N GLY A 29 14.66 9.48 7.80
CA GLY A 29 16.11 9.65 7.94
C GLY A 29 16.79 10.36 6.78
N VAL A 30 16.05 10.98 5.85
CA VAL A 30 16.63 11.80 4.79
C VAL A 30 17.06 13.16 5.33
N TRP A 31 18.33 13.24 5.78
CA TRP A 31 18.91 14.48 6.34
C TRP A 31 19.84 15.19 5.37
N ARG A 32 19.78 16.53 5.34
CA ARG A 32 20.79 17.36 4.66
C ARG A 32 21.07 18.68 5.37
N MET A 33 22.18 19.30 4.98
CA MET A 33 22.47 20.68 5.35
C MET A 33 21.85 21.63 4.33
N VAL A 34 21.04 22.57 4.80
CA VAL A 34 20.46 23.63 3.99
C VAL A 34 21.03 24.99 4.39
N THR A 35 21.05 25.94 3.46
CA THR A 35 21.44 27.33 3.74
C THR A 35 20.23 28.24 3.70
N LEU A 36 20.00 28.94 4.82
CA LEU A 36 18.90 29.89 4.99
C LEU A 36 19.19 31.22 4.27
N ALA A 37 18.18 32.08 4.19
CA ALA A 37 18.28 33.40 3.57
C ALA A 37 19.34 34.32 4.22
N ASP A 38 19.60 34.15 5.52
CA ASP A 38 20.63 34.89 6.28
C ASP A 38 22.05 34.29 6.14
N GLY A 39 22.21 33.20 5.37
CA GLY A 39 23.46 32.48 5.19
C GLY A 39 23.75 31.42 6.26
N THR A 40 22.92 31.31 7.30
CA THR A 40 23.05 30.27 8.33
C THR A 40 22.80 28.89 7.76
N GLN A 41 23.54 27.88 8.22
CA GLN A 41 23.32 26.50 7.85
C GLN A 41 22.49 25.76 8.91
N LYS A 42 21.51 24.98 8.46
CA LYS A 42 20.66 24.14 9.33
C LYS A 42 20.68 22.70 8.83
N ARG A 43 20.69 21.74 9.76
CA ARG A 43 20.48 20.33 9.45
C ARG A 43 18.98 20.06 9.51
N VAL A 44 18.43 19.53 8.43
CA VAL A 44 16.99 19.34 8.27
C VAL A 44 16.68 17.96 7.69
N GLU A 45 15.54 17.40 8.08
CA GLU A 45 15.00 16.14 7.58
C GLU A 45 13.86 16.39 6.59
N LEU A 46 13.79 15.61 5.52
CA LEU A 46 12.66 15.63 4.61
C LEU A 46 11.42 15.02 5.28
N ARG A 47 10.30 15.70 5.16
CA ARG A 47 8.95 15.23 5.51
C ARG A 47 8.03 15.51 4.34
N GLY A 48 6.98 14.72 4.18
CA GLY A 48 6.01 14.97 3.13
C GLY A 48 5.77 13.85 2.16
N ASP A 49 4.88 14.15 1.23
CA ASP A 49 4.55 13.39 0.02
C ASP A 49 4.64 14.34 -1.20
N GLU A 50 4.15 13.89 -2.35
CA GLU A 50 4.15 14.62 -3.61
C GLU A 50 3.31 15.90 -3.59
N PHE A 51 2.30 15.98 -2.70
CA PHE A 51 1.46 17.16 -2.56
C PHE A 51 1.98 18.16 -1.53
N CYS A 52 2.70 17.70 -0.51
CA CYS A 52 3.27 18.54 0.53
C CYS A 52 4.60 17.98 1.00
N SER A 53 5.70 18.50 0.45
CA SER A 53 7.03 18.23 0.97
C SER A 53 7.69 19.47 1.58
N TYR A 54 8.40 19.24 2.69
CA TYR A 54 9.08 20.28 3.45
C TYR A 54 10.22 19.70 4.27
N TRP A 55 11.10 20.58 4.73
CA TRP A 55 12.29 20.25 5.49
C TRP A 55 12.18 20.74 6.92
N VAL A 56 12.36 19.86 7.89
CA VAL A 56 12.16 20.17 9.32
C VAL A 56 13.48 20.08 10.07
N ASP A 57 13.82 21.12 10.85
CA ASP A 57 14.99 21.07 11.73
C ASP A 57 14.70 20.35 13.06
N ALA A 58 15.73 20.16 13.89
CA ALA A 58 15.60 19.50 15.19
C ALA A 58 14.67 20.24 16.17
N GLU A 59 14.38 21.52 15.90
CA GLU A 59 13.47 22.35 16.70
C GLU A 59 12.03 22.33 16.15
N GLY A 60 11.74 21.56 15.10
CA GLY A 60 10.42 21.45 14.49
C GLY A 60 10.09 22.59 13.51
N VAL A 61 11.05 23.44 13.15
CA VAL A 61 10.82 24.54 12.22
C VAL A 61 10.86 24.01 10.79
N SER A 62 9.83 24.35 10.01
CA SER A 62 9.66 23.90 8.62
C SER A 62 10.22 24.89 7.61
N TYR A 63 10.86 24.37 6.57
CA TYR A 63 11.55 25.13 5.53
C TYR A 63 11.27 24.57 4.13
N ASN A 64 11.25 25.44 3.12
CA ASN A 64 11.29 25.05 1.71
C ASN A 64 12.28 25.90 0.92
N LEU A 65 12.73 25.37 -0.22
CA LEU A 65 13.60 26.11 -1.14
C LEU A 65 12.78 27.19 -1.83
N ASP A 66 13.18 28.45 -1.65
CA ASP A 66 12.67 29.55 -2.44
C ASP A 66 13.29 29.52 -3.84
N SER A 67 12.44 29.42 -4.86
CA SER A 67 12.87 29.21 -6.24
C SER A 67 13.64 30.39 -6.83
N GLU A 68 13.42 31.61 -6.33
CA GLU A 68 14.07 32.84 -6.78
C GLU A 68 15.45 33.03 -6.12
N SER A 69 15.50 33.04 -4.79
CA SER A 69 16.73 33.26 -4.03
C SER A 69 17.65 32.04 -3.99
N LYS A 70 17.12 30.84 -4.32
CA LYS A 70 17.79 29.55 -4.12
C LYS A 70 18.25 29.34 -2.67
N ARG A 71 17.51 29.90 -1.71
CA ARG A 71 17.74 29.76 -0.26
C ARG A 71 16.54 29.13 0.42
N TYR A 72 16.78 28.53 1.58
CA TYR A 72 15.71 27.96 2.39
C TYR A 72 15.04 29.05 3.21
N VAL A 73 13.71 29.10 3.11
CA VAL A 73 12.86 30.03 3.85
C VAL A 73 11.91 29.26 4.73
N ARG A 74 11.56 29.84 5.88
CA ARG A 74 10.54 29.26 6.76
C ARG A 74 9.19 29.22 6.06
N VAL A 75 8.46 28.14 6.27
CA VAL A 75 7.11 27.95 5.74
C VAL A 75 6.14 27.58 6.85
N ASP A 76 4.86 27.87 6.62
CA ASP A 76 3.77 27.42 7.46
C ASP A 76 3.34 26.01 7.00
N ALA A 77 3.75 24.99 7.75
CA ALA A 77 3.44 23.59 7.44
C ALA A 77 1.93 23.33 7.43
N ASN A 78 1.16 23.99 8.31
CA ASN A 78 -0.29 23.78 8.38
C ASN A 78 -1.00 24.26 7.11
N ALA A 79 -0.54 25.39 6.56
CA ALA A 79 -1.06 25.90 5.30
C ALA A 79 -0.71 25.00 4.09
N LEU A 80 0.49 24.41 4.09
CA LEU A 80 0.90 23.43 3.07
C LEU A 80 0.06 22.16 3.15
N GLN A 81 -0.14 21.63 4.35
CA GLN A 81 -0.94 20.43 4.62
C GLN A 81 -2.41 20.59 4.21
N LEU A 82 -3.04 21.74 4.54
CA LEU A 82 -4.43 22.01 4.11
C LEU A 82 -4.53 21.99 2.58
N ARG A 83 -3.62 22.69 1.90
CA ARG A 83 -3.59 22.72 0.44
C ARG A 83 -3.42 21.32 -0.14
N ALA A 84 -2.53 20.51 0.43
CA ALA A 84 -2.30 19.15 -0.01
C ALA A 84 -3.54 18.25 0.20
N SER A 85 -4.21 18.35 1.34
CA SER A 85 -5.46 17.62 1.60
C SER A 85 -6.54 17.95 0.56
N GLN A 86 -6.66 19.20 0.12
CA GLN A 86 -7.58 19.59 -0.95
C GLN A 86 -7.19 18.98 -2.31
N LEU A 87 -5.89 18.91 -2.61
CA LEU A 87 -5.38 18.31 -3.85
C LEU A 87 -5.59 16.79 -3.86
N ARG A 88 -5.29 16.10 -2.75
CA ARG A 88 -5.55 14.66 -2.56
C ARG A 88 -7.02 14.30 -2.72
N ALA A 89 -7.91 15.03 -2.07
CA ALA A 89 -9.36 14.81 -2.16
C ALA A 89 -9.84 14.87 -3.61
N LYS A 90 -9.35 15.86 -4.37
CA LYS A 90 -9.65 15.96 -5.81
C LYS A 90 -9.07 14.79 -6.60
N ALA A 91 -7.83 14.40 -6.31
CA ALA A 91 -7.14 13.30 -6.99
C ALA A 91 -7.90 11.96 -6.88
N ASN A 92 -8.35 11.65 -5.67
CA ASN A 92 -8.94 10.35 -5.37
C ASN A 92 -10.41 10.23 -5.79
N GLN A 93 -11.18 11.33 -5.83
CA GLN A 93 -12.55 11.29 -6.35
C GLN A 93 -12.58 10.68 -7.77
N ASP A 94 -11.68 11.11 -8.65
CA ASP A 94 -11.62 10.60 -10.02
C ASP A 94 -11.12 9.14 -10.09
N ARG A 95 -10.28 8.72 -9.14
CA ARG A 95 -9.77 7.34 -9.05
C ARG A 95 -10.91 6.38 -8.69
N ILE A 96 -11.74 6.76 -7.74
CA ILE A 96 -12.86 5.94 -7.29
C ILE A 96 -13.93 5.83 -8.37
N GLU A 97 -14.21 6.90 -9.11
CA GLU A 97 -15.12 6.83 -10.25
C GLU A 97 -14.67 5.78 -11.29
N ARG A 98 -13.36 5.70 -11.56
CA ARG A 98 -12.77 4.64 -12.41
C ARG A 98 -12.96 3.26 -11.80
N MET A 99 -12.60 3.05 -10.54
CA MET A 99 -12.78 1.74 -9.90
C MET A 99 -14.23 1.29 -9.86
N ALA A 100 -15.16 2.22 -9.61
CA ALA A 100 -16.58 1.96 -9.65
C ALA A 100 -17.04 1.61 -11.07
N LYS A 101 -16.50 2.27 -12.10
CA LYS A 101 -16.75 1.93 -13.50
C LYS A 101 -16.21 0.53 -13.85
N ALA A 102 -14.96 0.23 -13.54
CA ALA A 102 -14.33 -1.08 -13.75
C ALA A 102 -15.11 -2.20 -13.03
N ARG A 103 -15.47 -2.00 -11.76
CA ARG A 103 -16.31 -2.95 -10.98
C ARG A 103 -17.70 -3.14 -11.61
N ARG A 104 -18.36 -2.08 -12.08
CA ARG A 104 -19.67 -2.18 -12.76
C ARG A 104 -19.57 -2.90 -14.10
N MET A 105 -18.48 -2.69 -14.84
CA MET A 105 -18.22 -3.36 -16.13
C MET A 105 -17.89 -4.84 -15.94
N ALA A 106 -17.10 -5.19 -14.93
CA ALA A 106 -16.84 -6.57 -14.52
C ALA A 106 -18.12 -7.29 -14.08
N ALA A 107 -18.96 -6.64 -13.27
CA ALA A 107 -20.25 -7.19 -12.82
C ALA A 107 -21.26 -7.40 -13.97
N LYS A 108 -21.18 -6.61 -15.05
CA LYS A 108 -21.99 -6.82 -16.27
C LYS A 108 -21.51 -7.96 -17.15
N LYS A 109 -20.24 -8.38 -17.03
CA LYS A 109 -19.63 -9.46 -17.84
C LYS A 109 -19.73 -10.85 -17.21
N SER A 110 -20.13 -11.03 -15.94
CA SER A 110 -20.25 -12.38 -15.34
C SER A 110 -21.48 -12.62 -14.46
N LEU A 111 -22.47 -13.33 -15.01
CA LEU A 111 -23.27 -14.28 -14.24
C LEU A 111 -22.41 -15.55 -14.08
N GLY A 112 -21.61 -15.62 -13.01
CA GLY A 112 -20.98 -16.87 -12.56
C GLY A 112 -19.45 -17.00 -12.64
N GLN A 113 -18.68 -15.92 -12.77
CA GLN A 113 -17.21 -15.96 -12.66
C GLN A 113 -16.70 -14.82 -11.76
N THR A 114 -15.85 -15.16 -10.79
CA THR A 114 -15.11 -14.25 -9.90
C THR A 114 -13.97 -13.53 -10.65
N ASN A 115 -14.29 -12.87 -11.76
CA ASN A 115 -13.32 -12.15 -12.60
C ASN A 115 -13.40 -10.63 -12.34
N GLY A 116 -12.85 -10.18 -11.22
CA GLY A 116 -12.45 -8.77 -11.07
C GLY A 116 -11.19 -8.46 -11.89
N SER A 117 -10.87 -7.18 -12.10
CA SER A 117 -9.66 -6.75 -12.83
C SER A 117 -8.34 -7.24 -12.22
N TYR A 118 -8.36 -7.74 -10.98
CA TYR A 118 -7.20 -8.16 -10.19
C TYR A 118 -7.13 -9.68 -9.97
N PHE A 119 -7.61 -10.45 -10.95
CA PHE A 119 -7.51 -11.91 -10.98
C PHE A 119 -6.94 -12.40 -12.31
N GLY A 120 -6.35 -13.59 -12.28
CA GLY A 120 -5.75 -14.24 -13.44
C GLY A 120 -4.42 -13.62 -13.86
N LYS A 121 -4.00 -13.94 -15.09
CA LYS A 121 -2.79 -13.40 -15.69
C LYS A 121 -3.09 -12.07 -16.36
N LYS A 122 -2.34 -11.03 -16.02
CA LYS A 122 -2.42 -9.68 -16.58
C LYS A 122 -1.06 -9.23 -17.09
N LYS A 123 -1.06 -8.29 -18.04
CA LYS A 123 0.15 -7.64 -18.52
C LYS A 123 0.29 -6.24 -17.92
N GLY A 124 1.47 -5.88 -17.45
CA GLY A 124 1.84 -4.50 -17.09
C GLY A 124 2.87 -3.94 -18.07
N LEU A 125 3.00 -2.61 -18.13
CA LEU A 125 4.02 -1.95 -18.93
C LEU A 125 4.97 -1.14 -18.03
N ILE A 126 6.27 -1.37 -18.17
CA ILE A 126 7.33 -0.52 -17.61
C ILE A 126 8.08 0.15 -18.77
N ILE A 127 8.01 1.48 -18.82
CA ILE A 127 8.76 2.30 -19.78
C ILE A 127 9.98 2.88 -19.07
N LEU A 128 11.17 2.46 -19.48
CA LEU A 128 12.41 3.04 -18.99
C LEU A 128 12.69 4.35 -19.73
N VAL A 129 12.90 5.44 -18.98
CA VAL A 129 13.22 6.75 -19.55
C VAL A 129 14.45 7.36 -18.92
N GLN A 130 15.23 8.03 -19.75
CA GLN A 130 16.37 8.82 -19.31
C GLN A 130 16.27 10.22 -19.89
N TYR A 131 16.90 11.17 -19.23
CA TYR A 131 16.87 12.58 -19.60
C TYR A 131 17.99 12.89 -20.60
N LYS A 132 18.00 14.12 -21.15
CA LYS A 132 19.12 14.58 -21.97
C LYS A 132 20.45 14.56 -21.22
N ASP A 133 20.43 15.00 -19.97
CA ASP A 133 21.57 15.26 -19.11
C ASP A 133 21.78 14.21 -18.00
N LYS A 134 20.79 13.33 -17.75
CA LYS A 134 20.87 12.25 -16.77
C LYS A 134 20.53 10.90 -17.42
N LYS A 135 21.49 9.99 -17.38
CA LYS A 135 21.41 8.62 -17.94
C LYS A 135 21.32 7.59 -16.84
N PHE A 136 20.76 6.42 -17.17
CA PHE A 136 20.85 5.25 -16.31
C PHE A 136 22.31 4.91 -15.99
N LYS A 137 22.56 4.43 -14.78
CA LYS A 137 23.87 3.92 -14.38
C LYS A 137 24.28 2.73 -15.24
N PHE A 138 25.59 2.55 -15.36
CA PHE A 138 26.15 1.41 -16.07
C PHE A 138 25.60 0.09 -15.48
N GLY A 139 25.06 -0.77 -16.36
CA GLY A 139 24.44 -2.04 -15.98
C GLY A 139 22.94 -1.98 -15.72
N HIS A 140 22.37 -0.79 -15.44
CA HIS A 140 20.93 -0.59 -15.25
C HIS A 140 20.26 -0.44 -16.62
N ASN A 141 20.04 -1.55 -17.30
CA ASN A 141 19.47 -1.62 -18.64
C ASN A 141 18.14 -2.38 -18.65
N GLN A 142 17.48 -2.41 -19.81
CA GLN A 142 16.20 -3.09 -20.02
C GLN A 142 16.23 -4.57 -19.59
N LYS A 143 17.34 -5.28 -19.84
CA LYS A 143 17.50 -6.66 -19.37
C LYS A 143 17.48 -6.76 -17.84
N MET A 144 18.19 -5.89 -17.13
CA MET A 144 18.18 -5.89 -15.67
C MET A 144 16.78 -5.60 -15.12
N TYR A 145 16.09 -4.58 -15.65
CA TYR A 145 14.75 -4.24 -15.19
C TYR A 145 13.70 -5.27 -15.55
N ASN A 146 13.85 -5.99 -16.67
CA ASN A 146 13.00 -7.14 -16.98
C ASN A 146 13.16 -8.25 -15.92
N ARG A 147 14.38 -8.51 -15.43
CA ARG A 147 14.61 -9.46 -14.35
C ARG A 147 14.01 -8.99 -13.02
N ILE A 148 14.19 -7.70 -12.67
CA ILE A 148 13.58 -7.09 -11.48
C ILE A 148 12.05 -7.19 -11.52
N ALA A 149 11.45 -7.01 -12.69
CA ALA A 149 10.01 -7.04 -12.83
C ALA A 149 9.43 -8.47 -12.84
N ASN A 150 10.09 -9.42 -13.53
CA ASN A 150 9.45 -10.68 -13.93
C ASN A 150 10.17 -11.98 -13.53
N GLU A 151 11.46 -11.94 -13.19
CA GLU A 151 12.20 -13.18 -12.96
C GLU A 151 11.74 -13.86 -11.66
N THR A 152 11.16 -15.05 -11.78
CA THR A 152 10.70 -15.81 -10.63
C THR A 152 11.86 -16.13 -9.69
N GLY A 153 11.70 -15.75 -8.42
CA GLY A 153 12.74 -15.93 -7.40
C GLY A 153 13.95 -15.04 -7.63
N TYR A 154 13.78 -13.83 -8.17
CA TYR A 154 14.87 -12.87 -8.41
C TYR A 154 15.53 -12.40 -7.11
N ALA A 155 16.45 -13.22 -6.60
CA ALA A 155 17.24 -12.94 -5.41
C ALA A 155 18.73 -12.81 -5.77
N ASN A 156 19.40 -11.77 -5.27
CA ASN A 156 20.81 -11.54 -5.62
C ASN A 156 21.54 -10.64 -4.60
N SER A 157 22.85 -10.46 -4.81
CA SER A 157 23.73 -9.71 -3.92
C SER A 157 23.50 -8.19 -3.90
N LEU A 158 22.63 -7.64 -4.76
CA LEU A 158 22.24 -6.22 -4.69
C LEU A 158 21.22 -5.96 -3.57
N GLY A 159 20.54 -7.01 -3.09
CA GLY A 159 19.55 -6.93 -2.02
C GLY A 159 18.17 -7.45 -2.40
N PHE A 160 17.88 -7.66 -3.69
CA PHE A 160 16.60 -8.22 -4.12
C PHE A 160 16.36 -9.60 -3.49
N VAL A 161 15.12 -9.83 -3.06
CA VAL A 161 14.64 -11.10 -2.48
C VAL A 161 13.53 -11.75 -3.30
N GLY A 162 13.09 -11.07 -4.35
CA GLY A 162 12.05 -11.46 -5.29
C GLY A 162 11.84 -10.36 -6.33
N SER A 163 11.15 -10.69 -7.41
CA SER A 163 10.71 -9.74 -8.42
C SER A 163 9.39 -9.06 -8.05
N VAL A 164 8.99 -8.03 -8.80
CA VAL A 164 7.66 -7.41 -8.68
C VAL A 164 6.56 -8.46 -8.94
N LYS A 165 6.74 -9.33 -9.94
CA LYS A 165 5.86 -10.46 -10.20
C LYS A 165 5.76 -11.40 -8.99
N ASP A 166 6.88 -11.76 -8.37
CA ASP A 166 6.87 -12.63 -7.18
C ASP A 166 6.09 -11.98 -6.03
N TYR A 167 6.21 -10.67 -5.85
CA TYR A 167 5.50 -9.93 -4.81
C TYR A 167 3.98 -10.03 -5.00
N PHE A 168 3.44 -9.60 -6.14
CA PHE A 168 1.99 -9.61 -6.40
C PHE A 168 1.40 -11.02 -6.44
N LEU A 169 2.18 -12.01 -6.91
CA LEU A 169 1.76 -13.40 -6.90
C LEU A 169 1.64 -13.94 -5.46
N ALA A 170 2.60 -13.61 -4.59
CA ALA A 170 2.53 -13.96 -3.17
C ALA A 170 1.37 -13.27 -2.46
N GLN A 171 1.20 -11.97 -2.70
CA GLN A 171 0.14 -11.17 -2.07
C GLN A 171 -1.28 -11.65 -2.40
N SER A 172 -1.46 -12.20 -3.60
CA SER A 172 -2.74 -12.70 -4.09
C SER A 172 -2.98 -14.20 -3.85
N ASN A 173 -2.06 -14.90 -3.19
CA ASN A 173 -2.08 -16.37 -3.10
C ASN A 173 -2.16 -17.03 -4.49
N GLY A 174 -1.43 -16.50 -5.47
CA GLY A 174 -1.43 -17.02 -6.84
C GLY A 174 -2.65 -16.65 -7.69
N GLN A 175 -3.60 -15.88 -7.15
CA GLN A 175 -4.82 -15.51 -7.86
C GLN A 175 -4.61 -14.37 -8.85
N PHE A 176 -3.53 -13.60 -8.70
CA PHE A 176 -3.16 -12.50 -9.58
C PHE A 176 -1.70 -12.63 -9.99
N GLU A 177 -1.48 -12.88 -11.28
CA GLU A 177 -0.16 -12.95 -11.89
C GLU A 177 0.01 -11.77 -12.83
N LEU A 178 1.06 -10.99 -12.62
CA LEU A 178 1.34 -9.79 -13.41
C LEU A 178 2.68 -9.92 -14.12
N ASP A 179 2.64 -9.98 -15.45
CA ASP A 179 3.81 -10.05 -16.33
C ASP A 179 4.06 -8.67 -16.96
N PHE A 180 5.27 -8.12 -16.81
CA PHE A 180 5.61 -6.81 -17.32
C PHE A 180 6.33 -6.88 -18.66
N ASP A 181 5.89 -6.10 -19.64
CA ASP A 181 6.77 -5.72 -20.73
C ASP A 181 7.64 -4.56 -20.28
N VAL A 182 8.96 -4.69 -20.44
CA VAL A 182 9.93 -3.63 -20.12
C VAL A 182 10.54 -3.10 -21.41
N VAL A 183 10.34 -1.81 -21.70
CA VAL A 183 10.79 -1.17 -22.95
C VAL A 183 11.70 0.04 -22.67
N GLY A 184 12.44 0.48 -23.69
CA GLY A 184 13.46 1.53 -23.57
C GLY A 184 14.86 1.00 -23.22
N PRO A 185 15.76 1.84 -22.67
CA PRO A 185 15.52 3.21 -22.23
C PRO A 185 15.35 4.21 -23.39
N TYR A 186 14.27 4.98 -23.36
CA TYR A 186 14.05 6.10 -24.28
C TYR A 186 14.70 7.38 -23.72
N THR A 187 15.30 8.17 -24.60
CA THR A 187 15.84 9.48 -24.20
C THR A 187 14.79 10.56 -24.42
N LEU A 188 14.36 11.18 -23.33
CA LEU A 188 13.43 12.30 -23.32
C LEU A 188 14.05 13.55 -23.96
N ASN A 189 13.19 14.48 -24.37
CA ASN A 189 13.60 15.68 -25.12
C ASN A 189 14.15 16.81 -24.24
N HIS A 190 14.09 16.70 -22.92
CA HIS A 190 14.53 17.75 -21.99
C HIS A 190 15.43 17.20 -20.87
N GLU A 191 16.11 18.11 -20.16
CA GLU A 191 16.83 17.81 -18.92
C GLU A 191 15.87 17.39 -17.79
N TYR A 192 16.35 16.65 -16.78
CA TYR A 192 15.48 16.21 -15.67
C TYR A 192 14.82 17.39 -14.93
N ALA A 193 15.51 18.52 -14.80
CA ALA A 193 14.97 19.73 -14.19
C ALA A 193 13.78 20.34 -14.94
N TYR A 194 13.66 20.14 -16.26
CA TYR A 194 12.47 20.56 -16.98
C TYR A 194 11.23 19.82 -16.47
N TYR A 195 11.37 18.52 -16.16
CA TYR A 195 10.28 17.67 -15.75
C TYR A 195 9.97 17.78 -14.24
N GLY A 196 11.00 17.87 -13.40
CA GLY A 196 10.86 17.80 -11.94
C GLY A 196 11.06 19.11 -11.15
N ALA A 197 11.62 20.18 -11.71
CA ALA A 197 11.85 21.39 -10.89
C ALA A 197 10.53 22.00 -10.36
N PRO A 198 10.52 22.55 -9.14
CA PRO A 198 9.36 23.27 -8.62
C PRO A 198 9.15 24.58 -9.38
N SER A 199 7.91 25.03 -9.43
CA SER A 199 7.57 26.37 -9.94
C SER A 199 6.50 27.01 -9.06
N GLY A 200 6.84 28.16 -8.48
CA GLY A 200 5.99 28.82 -7.47
C GLY A 200 5.73 27.89 -6.30
N ASN A 201 4.45 27.69 -5.98
CA ASN A 201 4.01 26.82 -4.88
C ASN A 201 3.66 25.38 -5.35
N SER A 202 4.08 24.96 -6.54
CA SER A 202 3.91 23.58 -7.03
C SER A 202 5.23 22.84 -6.93
N HIS A 203 5.21 21.70 -6.25
CA HIS A 203 6.22 20.66 -6.40
C HIS A 203 6.01 20.00 -7.79
N ASP A 204 7.11 19.59 -8.43
CA ASP A 204 7.16 18.86 -9.72
C ASP A 204 6.14 19.28 -10.79
N VAL A 205 6.42 20.35 -11.54
CA VAL A 205 5.40 20.90 -12.45
C VAL A 205 5.11 20.07 -13.69
N ARG A 206 6.02 19.19 -14.13
CA ARG A 206 5.91 18.49 -15.43
C ARG A 206 6.17 16.97 -15.41
N PRO A 207 5.90 16.21 -14.34
CA PRO A 207 6.01 14.75 -14.40
C PRO A 207 5.03 14.13 -15.41
N ARG A 208 3.86 14.76 -15.60
CA ARG A 208 2.91 14.35 -16.64
C ARG A 208 3.46 14.51 -18.06
N ASP A 209 4.28 15.53 -18.30
CA ASP A 209 4.95 15.73 -19.58
C ASP A 209 6.00 14.62 -19.80
N MET A 210 6.72 14.21 -18.75
CA MET A 210 7.66 13.09 -18.79
C MET A 210 6.96 11.81 -19.23
N VAL A 211 5.81 11.49 -18.62
CA VAL A 211 5.05 10.28 -18.93
C VAL A 211 4.39 10.36 -20.30
N TYR A 212 3.87 11.52 -20.70
CA TYR A 212 3.33 11.72 -22.04
C TYR A 212 4.41 11.50 -23.11
N ASP A 213 5.61 12.08 -22.92
CA ASP A 213 6.76 11.86 -23.79
C ASP A 213 7.21 10.39 -23.80
N ALA A 214 7.20 9.72 -22.64
CA ALA A 214 7.52 8.31 -22.52
C ALA A 214 6.57 7.45 -23.36
N CYS A 215 5.26 7.65 -23.22
CA CYS A 215 4.25 6.93 -24.00
C CYS A 215 4.43 7.18 -25.50
N ARG A 216 4.63 8.44 -25.89
CA ARG A 216 4.86 8.84 -27.30
C ARG A 216 6.10 8.19 -27.91
N LEU A 217 7.17 8.01 -27.14
CA LEU A 217 8.41 7.38 -27.59
C LEU A 217 8.30 5.85 -27.63
N ALA A 218 7.50 5.26 -26.75
CA ALA A 218 7.27 3.81 -26.69
C ALA A 218 6.20 3.30 -27.68
N ASP A 219 5.26 4.14 -28.11
CA ASP A 219 4.14 3.78 -29.00
C ASP A 219 4.54 3.01 -30.27
N PRO A 220 5.66 3.31 -30.96
CA PRO A 220 6.10 2.50 -32.11
C PRO A 220 6.53 1.06 -31.75
N ASP A 221 6.87 0.80 -30.48
CA ASP A 221 7.40 -0.47 -29.99
C ASP A 221 6.39 -1.26 -29.14
N VAL A 222 5.26 -0.64 -28.77
CA VAL A 222 4.33 -1.14 -27.75
C VAL A 222 2.91 -1.16 -28.27
N ASN A 223 2.26 -2.32 -28.18
CA ASN A 223 0.82 -2.42 -28.35
C ASN A 223 0.10 -2.07 -27.04
N PHE A 224 -0.34 -0.82 -26.88
CA PHE A 224 -1.01 -0.40 -25.64
C PHE A 224 -2.30 -1.16 -25.33
N ALA A 225 -2.97 -1.75 -26.32
CA ALA A 225 -4.20 -2.52 -26.09
C ALA A 225 -3.97 -3.81 -25.26
N ASP A 226 -2.72 -4.29 -25.14
CA ASP A 226 -2.39 -5.43 -24.28
C ASP A 226 -2.60 -5.13 -22.78
N TYR A 227 -2.66 -3.85 -22.42
CA TYR A 227 -2.78 -3.37 -21.04
C TYR A 227 -4.15 -2.77 -20.73
N ASP A 228 -5.15 -2.98 -21.60
CA ASP A 228 -6.58 -2.72 -21.38
C ASP A 228 -7.25 -4.06 -20.99
N TRP A 229 -7.21 -4.38 -19.71
CA TRP A 229 -7.59 -5.65 -19.10
C TRP A 229 -9.10 -5.89 -19.09
N ASP A 230 -9.91 -4.83 -19.09
CA ASP A 230 -11.37 -4.92 -19.06
C ASP A 230 -12.05 -4.58 -20.41
N GLY A 231 -11.28 -4.04 -21.36
CA GLY A 231 -11.69 -3.73 -22.72
C GLY A 231 -12.53 -2.46 -22.82
N ASP A 232 -12.37 -1.50 -21.90
CA ASP A 232 -13.12 -0.24 -21.90
C ASP A 232 -12.46 0.89 -22.70
N GLY A 233 -11.32 0.59 -23.35
CA GLY A 233 -10.53 1.51 -24.16
C GLY A 233 -9.50 2.31 -23.37
N TYR A 234 -9.36 2.07 -22.06
CA TYR A 234 -8.34 2.69 -21.22
C TYR A 234 -7.34 1.64 -20.73
N VAL A 235 -6.06 1.98 -20.81
CA VAL A 235 -5.00 1.18 -20.21
C VAL A 235 -5.09 1.27 -18.68
N GLU A 236 -5.14 0.14 -17.98
CA GLU A 236 -5.21 0.14 -16.51
C GLU A 236 -3.98 0.76 -15.87
N GLN A 237 -2.80 0.46 -16.42
CA GLN A 237 -1.56 0.93 -15.83
C GLN A 237 -0.35 0.96 -16.76
N VAL A 238 0.35 2.10 -16.75
CA VAL A 238 1.70 2.28 -17.28
C VAL A 238 2.59 2.76 -16.15
N TYR A 239 3.75 2.11 -15.97
CA TYR A 239 4.77 2.56 -15.03
C TYR A 239 5.94 3.18 -15.78
N VAL A 240 6.32 4.41 -15.45
CA VAL A 240 7.51 5.07 -16.02
C VAL A 240 8.64 5.07 -15.00
N LEU A 241 9.70 4.31 -15.30
CA LEU A 241 10.90 4.26 -14.46
C LEU A 241 11.95 5.21 -15.02
N PHE A 242 12.29 6.25 -14.27
CA PHE A 242 13.20 7.31 -14.73
C PHE A 242 14.61 7.20 -14.15
N ALA A 243 15.61 7.56 -14.95
CA ALA A 243 17.02 7.55 -14.53
C ALA A 243 17.31 8.54 -13.38
N GLY A 244 18.12 8.14 -12.41
CA GLY A 244 18.50 8.96 -11.26
C GLY A 244 17.69 8.73 -9.98
N LEU A 245 17.85 9.66 -9.03
CA LEU A 245 17.17 9.65 -7.73
C LEU A 245 15.76 10.23 -7.84
N GLY A 246 14.85 9.79 -6.96
CA GLY A 246 13.57 10.45 -6.72
C GLY A 246 13.63 11.37 -5.49
N GLN A 247 12.78 12.38 -5.46
CA GLN A 247 12.78 13.40 -4.40
C GLN A 247 12.49 12.79 -3.01
N ALA A 248 11.56 11.83 -2.95
CA ALA A 248 11.16 11.12 -1.72
C ALA A 248 12.32 10.45 -0.97
N ALA A 249 13.40 10.08 -1.68
CA ALA A 249 14.55 9.36 -1.12
C ALA A 249 15.87 10.13 -1.23
N GLY A 250 15.80 11.47 -1.27
CA GLY A 250 16.96 12.36 -1.18
C GLY A 250 17.52 12.85 -2.52
N GLY A 251 16.75 12.75 -3.60
CA GLY A 251 16.99 13.55 -4.80
C GLY A 251 16.90 15.06 -4.53
N ASP A 252 17.53 15.86 -5.38
CA ASP A 252 17.43 17.32 -5.28
C ASP A 252 16.06 17.84 -5.76
N GLU A 253 15.83 19.15 -5.65
CA GLU A 253 14.54 19.75 -5.96
C GLU A 253 14.15 19.66 -7.44
N ASN A 254 15.07 19.29 -8.32
CA ASN A 254 14.77 19.11 -9.74
C ASN A 254 14.37 17.66 -10.07
N THR A 255 14.43 16.75 -9.10
CA THR A 255 14.01 15.36 -9.25
C THR A 255 12.53 15.20 -8.97
N ILE A 256 11.90 14.24 -9.65
CA ILE A 256 10.48 13.93 -9.48
C ILE A 256 10.28 13.11 -8.20
N TRP A 257 9.24 13.44 -7.43
CA TRP A 257 8.66 12.59 -6.39
C TRP A 257 7.92 11.42 -7.04
N PRO A 258 8.23 10.16 -6.72
CA PRO A 258 7.51 9.00 -7.28
C PRO A 258 6.02 9.07 -6.96
N HIS A 259 5.15 8.76 -7.91
CA HIS A 259 3.70 8.86 -7.69
C HIS A 259 2.88 8.09 -8.75
N GLU A 260 1.65 7.72 -8.39
CA GLU A 260 0.52 7.49 -9.30
C GLU A 260 -0.14 8.82 -9.66
N SER A 261 -0.61 9.01 -10.89
CA SER A 261 -1.34 10.21 -11.32
C SER A 261 -2.09 9.99 -12.64
N LYS A 262 -2.74 11.05 -13.14
CA LYS A 262 -3.43 11.10 -14.42
C LYS A 262 -2.83 12.13 -15.38
N LEU A 263 -2.59 11.70 -16.62
CA LEU A 263 -2.10 12.53 -17.71
C LEU A 263 -3.07 13.65 -18.10
N GLN A 264 -4.39 13.46 -17.97
CA GLN A 264 -5.40 14.48 -18.32
C GLN A 264 -5.21 15.83 -17.62
N TYR A 265 -4.48 15.85 -16.49
CA TYR A 265 -4.18 17.07 -15.75
C TYR A 265 -2.91 17.81 -16.20
N GLY A 266 -2.19 17.26 -17.17
CA GLY A 266 -1.09 17.92 -17.88
C GLY A 266 -1.49 18.25 -19.31
N ASN A 267 -0.77 17.69 -20.28
CA ASN A 267 -1.02 17.88 -21.72
C ASN A 267 -2.23 17.11 -22.28
N GLY A 268 -3.10 16.57 -21.41
CA GLY A 268 -4.16 15.65 -21.78
C GLY A 268 -3.72 14.18 -21.73
N SER A 269 -4.67 13.26 -21.86
CA SER A 269 -4.39 11.82 -21.95
C SER A 269 -3.61 11.49 -23.24
N TYR A 270 -2.83 10.41 -23.22
CA TYR A 270 -2.16 9.91 -24.42
C TYR A 270 -3.09 8.92 -25.15
N VAL A 271 -3.29 9.10 -26.45
CA VAL A 271 -4.04 8.17 -27.29
C VAL A 271 -3.05 7.43 -28.18
N SER A 272 -2.98 6.11 -28.01
CA SER A 272 -2.12 5.26 -28.84
C SER A 272 -2.51 5.35 -30.33
N LYS A 273 -1.51 5.44 -31.20
CA LYS A 273 -1.76 5.70 -32.64
C LYS A 273 -2.41 4.53 -33.35
N ASP A 274 -1.96 3.30 -33.03
CA ASP A 274 -2.33 2.12 -33.81
C ASP A 274 -3.57 1.40 -33.27
N ASN A 275 -3.91 1.61 -32.00
CA ASN A 275 -4.95 0.85 -31.30
C ASN A 275 -6.08 1.71 -30.74
N ASN A 276 -5.91 3.04 -30.72
CA ASN A 276 -6.89 4.00 -30.23
C ASN A 276 -7.34 3.74 -28.77
N VAL A 277 -6.48 3.11 -27.96
CA VAL A 277 -6.64 3.04 -26.50
C VAL A 277 -5.98 4.22 -25.82
N VAL A 278 -6.50 4.61 -24.66
CA VAL A 278 -6.11 5.79 -23.91
C VAL A 278 -5.26 5.42 -22.70
N VAL A 279 -4.04 5.97 -22.63
CA VAL A 279 -3.26 6.00 -21.40
C VAL A 279 -3.62 7.28 -20.67
N ASN A 280 -4.18 7.14 -19.48
CA ASN A 280 -4.50 8.27 -18.62
C ASN A 280 -3.88 8.10 -17.23
N THR A 281 -4.19 6.99 -16.55
CA THR A 281 -3.54 6.63 -15.29
C THR A 281 -2.12 6.13 -15.55
N TYR A 282 -1.18 6.59 -14.72
CA TYR A 282 0.20 6.12 -14.72
C TYR A 282 0.74 6.07 -13.30
N ALA A 283 1.81 5.30 -13.11
CA ALA A 283 2.69 5.40 -11.97
C ALA A 283 4.11 5.74 -12.44
N CYS A 284 4.93 6.35 -11.60
CA CYS A 284 6.33 6.60 -11.92
C CYS A 284 7.23 6.51 -10.69
N GLY A 285 8.49 6.15 -10.92
CA GLY A 285 9.47 6.11 -9.84
C GLY A 285 10.90 6.01 -10.34
N PRO A 286 11.86 6.06 -9.41
CA PRO A 286 13.25 6.35 -9.72
C PRO A 286 14.04 5.07 -9.97
N GLU A 287 15.15 5.22 -10.68
CA GLU A 287 16.19 4.21 -10.81
C GLU A 287 16.92 3.95 -9.48
N LEU A 288 17.15 5.03 -8.71
CA LEU A 288 18.07 5.06 -7.59
C LEU A 288 17.41 5.54 -6.30
N THR A 289 17.98 5.08 -5.18
CA THR A 289 17.77 5.62 -3.83
C THR A 289 19.12 5.97 -3.21
N LEU A 290 19.11 6.81 -2.17
CA LEU A 290 20.24 6.96 -1.27
C LEU A 290 20.27 5.84 -0.22
N GLN A 291 21.43 5.23 -0.07
CA GLN A 291 21.81 4.41 1.06
C GLN A 291 22.54 5.27 2.09
N TYR A 292 22.04 5.23 3.32
CA TYR A 292 22.63 5.90 4.47
C TYR A 292 23.74 5.01 5.02
N THR A 293 24.98 5.45 4.90
CA THR A 293 26.10 4.84 5.63
C THR A 293 26.65 5.84 6.63
N PRO A 294 27.27 5.40 7.74
CA PRO A 294 27.87 6.31 8.72
C PRO A 294 28.92 7.28 8.13
N VAL A 295 29.42 7.02 6.92
CA VAL A 295 30.56 7.73 6.32
C VAL A 295 30.16 8.59 5.11
N ALA A 296 29.12 8.21 4.36
CA ALA A 296 28.63 8.95 3.20
C ALA A 296 27.25 8.48 2.72
N TYR A 297 26.57 9.35 1.97
CA TYR A 297 25.44 8.95 1.14
C TYR A 297 25.96 8.27 -0.13
N ARG A 298 25.43 7.09 -0.44
CA ARG A 298 25.75 6.38 -1.68
C ARG A 298 24.48 6.10 -2.45
N GLU A 299 24.46 6.51 -3.72
CA GLU A 299 23.42 6.12 -4.64
C GLU A 299 23.52 4.62 -4.96
N ARG A 300 22.40 3.90 -4.83
CA ARG A 300 22.25 2.51 -5.26
C ARG A 300 20.94 2.34 -6.04
N VAL A 301 20.77 1.21 -6.72
CA VAL A 301 19.48 0.85 -7.30
C VAL A 301 18.39 0.84 -6.22
N ASP A 302 17.23 1.43 -6.53
CA ASP A 302 16.07 1.31 -5.65
C ASP A 302 15.53 -0.12 -5.67
N GLY A 303 14.95 -0.55 -4.55
CA GLY A 303 14.32 -1.85 -4.45
C GLY A 303 12.94 -1.85 -5.12
N ILE A 304 12.18 -2.93 -4.93
CA ILE A 304 10.84 -3.04 -5.51
C ILE A 304 9.76 -2.30 -4.71
N GLY A 305 10.06 -1.86 -3.48
CA GLY A 305 9.08 -1.29 -2.56
C GLY A 305 8.33 -0.07 -3.11
N THR A 306 9.05 0.95 -3.59
CA THR A 306 8.44 2.13 -4.24
C THR A 306 7.56 1.70 -5.42
N LEU A 307 8.10 0.86 -6.31
CA LEU A 307 7.36 0.39 -7.48
C LEU A 307 6.07 -0.34 -7.08
N CYS A 308 6.15 -1.26 -6.12
CA CYS A 308 4.99 -1.98 -5.61
C CYS A 308 3.98 -1.05 -4.95
N HIS A 309 4.41 -0.06 -4.16
CA HIS A 309 3.53 0.92 -3.52
C HIS A 309 2.75 1.73 -4.55
N GLU A 310 3.44 2.35 -5.51
CA GLU A 310 2.77 3.12 -6.56
C GLU A 310 1.87 2.25 -7.43
N PHE A 311 2.27 1.00 -7.64
CA PHE A 311 1.44 0.06 -8.36
C PHE A 311 0.15 -0.28 -7.61
N SER A 312 0.21 -0.31 -6.28
CA SER A 312 -0.90 -0.63 -5.39
C SER A 312 -1.99 0.45 -5.37
N HIS A 313 -1.65 1.72 -5.61
CA HIS A 313 -2.65 2.76 -5.85
C HIS A 313 -3.54 2.48 -7.08
N CYS A 314 -2.99 1.81 -8.09
CA CYS A 314 -3.78 1.38 -9.25
C CYS A 314 -4.72 0.22 -8.94
N LEU A 315 -4.40 -0.62 -7.94
CA LEU A 315 -5.35 -1.60 -7.38
C LEU A 315 -6.47 -0.91 -6.58
N GLY A 316 -6.19 0.30 -6.11
CA GLY A 316 -7.16 1.20 -5.52
C GLY A 316 -7.01 1.42 -4.03
N TYR A 317 -5.86 1.05 -3.48
CA TYR A 317 -5.57 1.28 -2.08
C TYR A 317 -5.25 2.76 -1.82
N PRO A 318 -5.82 3.35 -0.75
CA PRO A 318 -5.39 4.65 -0.26
C PRO A 318 -4.01 4.52 0.39
N ASP A 319 -3.41 5.66 0.68
CA ASP A 319 -2.30 5.72 1.62
C ASP A 319 -2.79 5.43 3.04
N LEU A 320 -2.01 4.65 3.78
CA LEU A 320 -2.28 4.25 5.17
C LEU A 320 -1.36 4.96 6.16
N TYR A 321 -0.40 5.77 5.70
CA TYR A 321 0.36 6.67 6.56
C TYR A 321 -0.42 7.95 6.89
N ASP A 322 0.09 8.71 7.86
CA ASP A 322 -0.40 10.06 8.13
C ASP A 322 0.01 11.05 7.04
N THR A 323 -0.88 11.33 6.10
CA THR A 323 -0.62 12.23 4.96
C THR A 323 -0.39 13.68 5.37
N ASN A 324 -0.67 14.07 6.61
CA ASN A 324 -0.28 15.37 7.14
C ASN A 324 0.97 15.36 8.00
N TYR A 325 1.57 14.19 8.26
CA TYR A 325 2.80 14.09 9.06
C TYR A 325 2.64 14.71 10.46
N GLY A 326 1.43 14.62 11.03
CA GLY A 326 1.10 15.06 12.39
C GLY A 326 1.60 14.09 13.47
N GLY A 327 2.10 12.92 13.06
CA GLY A 327 2.72 11.93 13.94
C GLY A 327 1.85 10.73 14.26
N ASN A 328 0.71 10.57 13.56
CA ASN A 328 -0.13 9.38 13.69
C ASN A 328 0.62 8.14 13.17
N PHE A 329 0.42 6.99 13.81
CA PHE A 329 1.14 5.76 13.47
C PHE A 329 0.83 5.21 12.08
N GLY A 330 -0.44 5.24 11.68
CA GLY A 330 -0.92 4.61 10.46
C GLY A 330 -0.87 3.09 10.55
N MET A 331 -0.04 2.48 9.72
CA MET A 331 0.32 1.06 9.77
C MET A 331 1.84 0.85 9.90
N GLY A 332 2.63 1.92 9.84
CA GLY A 332 4.07 1.89 10.04
C GLY A 332 4.79 0.91 9.11
N SER A 333 5.69 0.10 9.68
CA SER A 333 6.49 -0.85 8.90
C SER A 333 5.73 -2.13 8.55
N PHE A 334 4.48 -2.28 9.01
CA PHE A 334 3.68 -3.51 8.84
C PHE A 334 2.93 -3.59 7.51
N ASP A 335 2.90 -2.49 6.75
CA ASP A 335 2.06 -2.36 5.55
C ASP A 335 2.80 -1.64 4.41
N LEU A 336 2.55 -2.08 3.17
CA LEU A 336 3.17 -1.51 1.97
C LEU A 336 2.70 -0.07 1.73
N MET A 337 1.43 0.24 2.03
CA MET A 337 0.80 1.54 1.80
C MET A 337 1.17 2.58 2.88
N ASP A 338 2.18 2.27 3.70
CA ASP A 338 2.83 3.15 4.68
C ASP A 338 4.37 2.99 4.54
N ALA A 339 5.11 3.06 5.65
CA ALA A 339 6.55 3.01 5.69
C ALA A 339 7.13 1.63 5.33
N GLY A 340 6.31 0.58 5.29
CA GLY A 340 6.74 -0.77 4.88
C GLY A 340 7.28 -0.83 3.46
N SER A 341 6.92 0.13 2.58
CA SER A 341 7.55 0.30 1.27
C SER A 341 9.08 0.45 1.32
N TYR A 342 9.63 0.89 2.46
CA TYR A 342 11.08 1.03 2.68
C TYR A 342 11.73 -0.13 3.43
N ASN A 343 10.99 -1.17 3.81
CA ASN A 343 11.51 -2.33 4.52
C ASN A 343 12.62 -3.04 3.75
N GLY A 344 13.63 -3.52 4.48
CA GLY A 344 14.79 -4.19 3.89
C GLY A 344 15.49 -3.30 2.86
N GLU A 345 15.66 -2.01 3.15
CA GLU A 345 16.28 -1.07 2.22
C GLU A 345 15.49 -0.96 0.89
N SER A 346 14.17 -0.92 0.97
CA SER A 346 13.20 -0.97 -0.14
C SER A 346 13.16 -2.29 -0.93
N PHE A 347 13.97 -3.30 -0.59
CA PHE A 347 14.02 -4.56 -1.34
C PHE A 347 13.01 -5.60 -0.89
N CYS A 348 12.48 -5.48 0.33
CA CYS A 348 11.60 -6.47 0.93
C CYS A 348 10.39 -5.78 1.58
N PRO A 349 9.46 -5.23 0.77
CA PRO A 349 8.20 -4.74 1.30
C PRO A 349 7.45 -5.86 2.06
N PRO A 350 6.66 -5.51 3.09
CA PRO A 350 5.91 -6.49 3.86
C PRO A 350 4.81 -7.13 3.02
N ASN A 351 4.27 -8.26 3.51
CA ASN A 351 2.97 -8.71 3.01
C ASN A 351 1.92 -7.60 3.18
N TYR A 352 0.97 -7.54 2.25
CA TYR A 352 -0.28 -6.83 2.48
C TYR A 352 -0.95 -7.35 3.75
N SER A 353 -1.62 -6.45 4.45
CA SER A 353 -2.54 -6.76 5.53
C SER A 353 -3.73 -7.58 5.02
N ALA A 354 -4.43 -8.23 5.95
CA ALA A 354 -5.68 -8.91 5.67
C ALA A 354 -6.73 -7.97 5.07
N TYR A 355 -6.68 -6.67 5.40
CA TYR A 355 -7.58 -5.66 4.85
C TYR A 355 -7.42 -5.54 3.33
N GLU A 356 -6.21 -5.32 2.86
CA GLU A 356 -5.95 -5.11 1.42
C GLU A 356 -6.25 -6.39 0.63
N LYS A 357 -5.79 -7.55 1.13
CA LYS A 357 -6.10 -8.84 0.51
C LYS A 357 -7.60 -9.11 0.44
N TRP A 358 -8.36 -8.73 1.48
CA TRP A 358 -9.82 -8.85 1.47
C TRP A 358 -10.47 -7.86 0.50
N PHE A 359 -9.99 -6.62 0.46
CA PHE A 359 -10.49 -5.58 -0.46
C PHE A 359 -10.28 -5.95 -1.94
N ALA A 360 -9.14 -6.57 -2.28
CA ALA A 360 -8.90 -7.12 -3.63
C ALA A 360 -9.73 -8.38 -3.93
N GLY A 361 -10.31 -9.00 -2.89
CA GLY A 361 -11.09 -10.23 -3.00
C GLY A 361 -10.24 -11.51 -3.01
N TRP A 362 -8.95 -11.43 -2.68
CA TRP A 362 -8.06 -12.59 -2.66
C TRP A 362 -8.25 -13.47 -1.42
N ILE A 363 -8.81 -12.92 -0.34
CA ILE A 363 -9.22 -13.68 0.83
C ILE A 363 -10.64 -13.29 1.26
N THR A 364 -11.26 -14.13 2.08
CA THR A 364 -12.48 -13.80 2.81
C THR A 364 -12.24 -14.13 4.29
N PRO A 365 -12.15 -13.12 5.17
CA PRO A 365 -11.95 -13.35 6.60
C PRO A 365 -13.09 -14.16 7.21
N THR A 366 -12.75 -15.05 8.15
CA THR A 366 -13.74 -15.82 8.91
C THR A 366 -14.37 -14.93 9.97
N VAL A 367 -15.70 -14.83 9.97
CA VAL A 367 -16.44 -14.03 10.96
C VAL A 367 -16.42 -14.74 12.31
N LEU A 368 -16.06 -14.00 13.36
CA LEU A 368 -16.19 -14.43 14.76
C LEU A 368 -17.35 -13.67 15.41
N ASP A 369 -18.47 -14.37 15.63
CA ASP A 369 -19.73 -13.81 16.13
C ASP A 369 -20.29 -14.50 17.38
N LYS A 370 -19.61 -15.55 17.85
CA LYS A 370 -19.95 -16.34 19.03
C LYS A 370 -18.68 -16.95 19.64
N PRO A 371 -18.69 -17.39 20.92
CA PRO A 371 -17.53 -17.99 21.55
C PRO A 371 -16.87 -19.07 20.71
N ALA A 372 -15.55 -18.98 20.55
CA ALA A 372 -14.77 -19.85 19.67
C ALA A 372 -13.33 -19.99 20.18
N SER A 373 -12.74 -21.18 20.01
CA SER A 373 -11.31 -21.38 20.24
C SER A 373 -10.62 -21.60 18.90
N VAL A 374 -9.75 -20.65 18.51
CA VAL A 374 -8.96 -20.73 17.29
C VAL A 374 -7.64 -21.42 17.61
N LYS A 375 -7.30 -22.44 16.82
CA LYS A 375 -6.12 -23.28 17.02
C LYS A 375 -5.27 -23.38 15.78
N GLY A 376 -4.00 -23.02 15.88
CA GLY A 376 -3.01 -23.12 14.82
C GLY A 376 -3.26 -22.17 13.64
N MET A 377 -3.68 -20.93 13.89
CA MET A 377 -3.80 -19.88 12.87
C MET A 377 -2.43 -19.67 12.21
N LYS A 378 -2.32 -20.04 10.93
CA LYS A 378 -1.07 -19.97 10.17
C LYS A 378 -0.75 -18.54 9.75
N ALA A 379 0.55 -18.26 9.59
CA ALA A 379 1.03 -16.97 9.10
C ALA A 379 0.50 -16.68 7.69
N GLN A 380 0.36 -15.39 7.37
CA GLN A 380 -0.18 -14.89 6.09
C GLN A 380 0.52 -15.41 4.82
N ASP A 381 1.76 -15.88 4.92
CA ASP A 381 2.54 -16.40 3.80
C ASP A 381 2.24 -17.89 3.49
N VAL A 382 1.62 -18.63 4.41
CA VAL A 382 1.31 -20.06 4.23
C VAL A 382 -0.12 -20.22 3.68
N LYS A 383 -0.23 -20.61 2.39
CA LYS A 383 -1.44 -21.13 1.73
C LYS A 383 -2.76 -20.51 2.24
N TYR A 384 -3.04 -19.29 1.77
CA TYR A 384 -4.31 -18.56 1.93
C TYR A 384 -4.50 -17.72 3.19
N GLY A 385 -3.47 -17.53 4.03
CA GLY A 385 -3.42 -16.50 5.07
C GLY A 385 -4.73 -16.35 5.85
N GLN A 386 -4.94 -17.23 6.83
CA GLN A 386 -6.17 -17.22 7.62
C GLN A 386 -6.33 -15.88 8.35
N ALA A 387 -7.37 -15.15 7.99
CA ALA A 387 -7.77 -13.92 8.66
C ALA A 387 -9.13 -14.09 9.32
N PHE A 388 -9.36 -13.36 10.40
CA PHE A 388 -10.64 -13.29 11.08
C PHE A 388 -11.14 -11.86 11.13
N VAL A 389 -12.46 -11.71 11.22
CA VAL A 389 -13.11 -10.42 11.41
C VAL A 389 -14.07 -10.45 12.59
N VAL A 390 -13.98 -9.45 13.46
CA VAL A 390 -14.87 -9.19 14.59
C VAL A 390 -15.59 -7.87 14.34
N TYR A 391 -16.88 -7.93 14.03
CA TYR A 391 -17.67 -6.72 13.77
C TYR A 391 -18.11 -6.04 15.07
N ASN A 392 -18.12 -4.70 15.08
CA ASN A 392 -18.90 -3.93 16.04
C ASN A 392 -20.40 -4.16 15.76
N ASP A 393 -21.16 -4.54 16.78
CA ASP A 393 -22.60 -4.84 16.65
C ASP A 393 -23.44 -3.58 16.33
N ASN A 394 -22.94 -2.39 16.69
CA ASN A 394 -23.61 -1.12 16.41
C ASN A 394 -23.32 -0.59 15.01
N ASN A 395 -22.18 -0.94 14.42
CA ASN A 395 -21.80 -0.50 13.07
C ASN A 395 -20.83 -1.50 12.43
N LYS A 396 -21.27 -2.23 11.40
CA LYS A 396 -20.43 -3.22 10.70
C LYS A 396 -19.33 -2.62 9.80
N ASN A 397 -19.35 -1.30 9.58
CA ASN A 397 -18.22 -0.62 8.95
C ASN A 397 -17.06 -0.44 9.94
N GLU A 398 -17.31 -0.65 11.23
CA GLU A 398 -16.29 -0.73 12.25
C GLU A 398 -16.06 -2.18 12.69
N TYR A 399 -14.82 -2.63 12.65
CA TYR A 399 -14.47 -4.02 12.94
C TYR A 399 -12.98 -4.17 13.27
N TYR A 400 -12.63 -5.31 13.86
CA TYR A 400 -11.25 -5.73 14.01
C TYR A 400 -10.92 -6.83 13.00
N LEU A 401 -9.77 -6.70 12.33
CA LEU A 401 -9.16 -7.77 11.54
C LEU A 401 -8.05 -8.41 12.35
N ILE A 402 -7.99 -9.74 12.32
CA ILE A 402 -6.99 -10.53 13.05
C ILE A 402 -6.23 -11.37 12.04
N GLU A 403 -4.92 -11.29 12.08
CA GLU A 403 -4.02 -12.07 11.23
C GLU A 403 -2.71 -12.41 11.92
N ASN A 404 -2.00 -13.40 11.40
CA ASN A 404 -0.70 -13.84 11.92
C ASN A 404 0.43 -13.41 10.97
N ARG A 405 1.39 -12.65 11.48
CA ARG A 405 2.55 -12.10 10.76
C ARG A 405 3.83 -12.63 11.39
N GLN A 406 4.72 -13.24 10.61
CA GLN A 406 5.90 -13.94 11.16
C GLN A 406 7.14 -13.65 10.31
N GLN A 407 8.21 -13.17 10.94
CA GLN A 407 9.48 -12.87 10.24
C GLN A 407 10.20 -14.14 9.75
N ASN A 408 9.95 -15.28 10.38
CA ASN A 408 10.58 -16.56 10.04
C ASN A 408 9.76 -17.41 9.06
N VAL A 409 8.59 -16.94 8.62
CA VAL A 409 7.74 -17.64 7.66
C VAL A 409 7.66 -16.80 6.38
N GLY A 410 8.00 -17.40 5.25
CA GLY A 410 7.97 -16.70 3.98
C GLY A 410 9.12 -15.75 3.75
N ILE A 411 8.95 -14.85 2.78
CA ILE A 411 9.97 -13.87 2.39
C ILE A 411 9.59 -12.46 2.85
N TRP A 412 8.35 -12.05 2.62
CA TRP A 412 7.98 -10.64 2.64
C TRP A 412 7.91 -10.03 4.04
N ASP A 413 7.58 -10.83 5.05
CA ASP A 413 7.52 -10.36 6.45
C ASP A 413 8.86 -10.43 7.20
N LYS A 414 9.95 -10.88 6.55
CA LYS A 414 11.28 -10.99 7.17
C LYS A 414 11.81 -9.69 7.76
N GLN A 415 11.33 -8.55 7.27
CA GLN A 415 11.79 -7.21 7.63
C GLN A 415 10.78 -6.46 8.50
N LEU A 416 9.71 -7.12 8.95
CA LEU A 416 8.83 -6.54 9.97
C LEU A 416 9.61 -6.29 11.27
N PRO A 417 9.17 -5.35 12.12
CA PRO A 417 9.80 -5.09 13.41
C PRO A 417 9.44 -6.16 14.46
N ALA A 418 8.32 -6.88 14.27
CA ALA A 418 7.85 -7.92 15.20
C ALA A 418 7.23 -9.12 14.47
N SER A 419 7.12 -10.24 15.19
CA SER A 419 6.35 -11.43 14.80
C SER A 419 5.23 -11.65 15.81
N GLY A 420 4.05 -12.04 15.36
CA GLY A 420 2.89 -12.30 16.22
C GLY A 420 1.56 -12.15 15.51
N MET A 421 0.51 -12.08 16.31
CA MET A 421 -0.84 -11.77 15.90
C MET A 421 -1.04 -10.26 15.83
N MET A 422 -1.36 -9.78 14.63
CA MET A 422 -1.76 -8.39 14.40
C MET A 422 -3.27 -8.28 14.53
N ILE A 423 -3.72 -7.31 15.32
CA ILE A 423 -5.14 -6.94 15.43
C ILE A 423 -5.28 -5.52 14.91
N THR A 424 -5.86 -5.37 13.73
CA THR A 424 -6.10 -4.07 13.07
C THR A 424 -7.52 -3.59 13.39
N HIS A 425 -7.65 -2.37 13.90
CA HIS A 425 -8.92 -1.66 14.04
C HIS A 425 -9.22 -0.93 12.73
N VAL A 426 -10.37 -1.23 12.13
CA VAL A 426 -10.90 -0.54 10.96
C VAL A 426 -12.22 0.15 11.32
N ASP A 427 -12.35 1.46 11.09
CA ASP A 427 -13.61 2.21 11.11
C ASP A 427 -13.83 2.87 9.75
N TYR A 428 -14.38 2.10 8.81
CA TYR A 428 -14.52 2.52 7.42
C TYR A 428 -15.50 3.69 7.28
N ASP A 429 -14.97 4.82 6.84
CA ASP A 429 -15.75 5.93 6.32
C ASP A 429 -15.42 6.14 4.84
N LYS A 430 -16.46 6.18 4.02
CA LYS A 430 -16.28 6.32 2.58
C LYS A 430 -15.47 7.57 2.25
N ASN A 431 -15.89 8.75 2.71
CA ASN A 431 -15.30 10.03 2.33
C ASN A 431 -13.84 10.14 2.80
N ILE A 432 -13.53 9.61 3.97
CA ILE A 432 -12.15 9.61 4.48
C ILE A 432 -11.22 8.80 3.57
N TRP A 433 -11.68 7.61 3.13
CA TRP A 433 -10.95 6.81 2.15
C TRP A 433 -10.88 7.51 0.79
N GLU A 434 -11.97 8.15 0.35
CA GLU A 434 -11.98 8.94 -0.89
C GLU A 434 -11.09 10.18 -0.81
N ASN A 435 -10.76 10.67 0.38
CA ASN A 435 -9.94 11.86 0.54
C ASN A 435 -8.47 11.56 0.88
N ASN A 436 -8.10 10.27 0.98
CA ASN A 436 -6.77 9.83 1.41
C ASN A 436 -6.38 10.26 2.83
N ASN A 437 -7.36 10.38 3.73
CA ASN A 437 -7.14 10.83 5.11
C ASN A 437 -7.31 9.69 6.13
N VAL A 438 -7.16 8.42 5.71
CA VAL A 438 -7.49 7.22 6.49
C VAL A 438 -6.94 7.28 7.91
N ASN A 439 -5.66 7.60 8.06
CA ASN A 439 -4.99 7.70 9.36
C ASN A 439 -4.52 9.12 9.71
N THR A 440 -5.11 10.12 9.06
CA THR A 440 -4.76 11.52 9.28
C THR A 440 -5.83 12.19 10.13
N ILE A 441 -5.46 12.64 11.32
CA ILE A 441 -6.35 13.38 12.22
C ILE A 441 -6.31 14.86 11.86
N VAL A 442 -7.44 15.40 11.41
CA VAL A 442 -7.62 16.79 10.98
C VAL A 442 -8.96 17.36 11.40
N ASN A 443 -8.94 18.64 11.81
CA ASN A 443 -10.13 19.41 12.15
C ASN A 443 -10.10 20.75 11.43
N TYR A 444 -10.12 20.66 10.10
CA TYR A 444 -10.08 21.81 9.22
C TYR A 444 -11.34 22.65 9.30
N SER A 445 -12.50 22.05 9.60
CA SER A 445 -13.71 22.86 9.77
C SER A 445 -13.61 23.88 10.91
N ASN A 446 -13.03 23.47 12.05
CA ASN A 446 -12.79 24.37 13.17
C ASN A 446 -11.64 25.34 12.91
N GLN A 447 -10.60 24.93 12.18
CA GLN A 447 -9.42 25.78 11.93
C GLN A 447 -9.66 26.82 10.83
N TYR A 448 -10.35 26.46 9.75
CA TYR A 448 -10.43 27.24 8.52
C TYR A 448 -11.85 27.60 8.07
N GLY A 449 -12.88 26.93 8.59
CA GLY A 449 -14.29 27.22 8.30
C GLY A 449 -15.10 25.99 7.91
N PRO A 450 -16.44 26.01 8.07
CA PRO A 450 -17.31 24.84 7.88
C PRO A 450 -17.27 24.23 6.48
N GLU A 451 -16.83 24.98 5.46
CA GLU A 451 -16.63 24.50 4.10
C GLU A 451 -15.55 23.40 3.97
N TYR A 452 -14.68 23.24 4.98
CA TYR A 452 -13.64 22.20 5.00
C TYR A 452 -14.03 20.93 5.75
N ALA A 453 -15.25 20.84 6.29
CA ALA A 453 -15.71 19.69 7.07
C ALA A 453 -15.67 18.35 6.32
N TYR A 454 -15.67 18.36 4.98
CA TYR A 454 -15.55 17.16 4.17
C TYR A 454 -14.16 16.49 4.27
N LEU A 455 -13.14 17.20 4.73
CA LEU A 455 -11.79 16.69 4.94
C LEU A 455 -11.54 16.23 6.37
N ASP A 456 -12.41 16.58 7.32
CA ASP A 456 -12.21 16.32 8.73
C ASP A 456 -12.17 14.81 9.02
N ASN A 457 -11.29 14.44 9.94
CA ASN A 457 -11.18 13.12 10.48
C ASN A 457 -10.64 13.23 11.92
N ASP A 458 -11.31 12.62 12.87
CA ASP A 458 -11.10 12.81 14.30
C ASP A 458 -10.23 11.73 14.95
N HIS A 459 -9.93 10.64 14.23
CA HIS A 459 -9.09 9.54 14.71
C HIS A 459 -8.46 8.75 13.55
N GLN A 460 -7.51 7.86 13.87
CA GLN A 460 -6.98 6.90 12.90
C GLN A 460 -8.01 5.82 12.61
N ARG A 461 -8.27 5.53 11.33
CA ARG A 461 -9.39 4.68 10.92
C ARG A 461 -8.95 3.28 10.48
N LEU A 462 -7.66 3.06 10.25
CA LEU A 462 -7.08 1.76 9.92
C LEU A 462 -5.70 1.67 10.55
N THR A 463 -5.64 1.26 11.82
CA THR A 463 -4.39 1.15 12.60
C THR A 463 -4.40 -0.11 13.47
N ILE A 464 -3.30 -0.44 14.13
CA ILE A 464 -3.17 -1.64 14.95
C ILE A 464 -3.37 -1.35 16.43
N PHE A 465 -3.83 -2.34 17.18
CA PHE A 465 -3.68 -2.33 18.64
C PHE A 465 -2.25 -2.72 18.99
N HIS A 466 -1.48 -1.77 19.51
CA HIS A 466 -0.10 -1.97 19.97
C HIS A 466 -0.09 -2.84 21.23
N ALA A 467 0.41 -4.07 21.16
CA ALA A 467 0.37 -5.00 22.29
C ALA A 467 1.16 -4.51 23.54
N ASP A 468 2.14 -3.64 23.35
CA ASP A 468 2.87 -2.95 24.43
C ASP A 468 2.25 -1.63 24.89
N ASN A 469 1.16 -1.20 24.23
CA ASN A 469 0.49 0.08 24.45
C ASN A 469 1.39 1.30 24.19
N GLU A 470 2.39 1.17 23.32
CA GLU A 470 3.26 2.26 22.87
C GLU A 470 3.01 2.57 21.39
N GLU A 471 2.57 3.79 21.10
CA GLU A 471 2.43 4.24 19.71
C GLU A 471 3.72 4.95 19.29
N GLY A 472 4.60 4.24 18.59
CA GLY A 472 5.83 4.82 18.08
C GLY A 472 6.27 4.27 16.72
N SER A 473 7.11 5.06 16.04
CA SER A 473 7.39 4.84 14.61
C SER A 473 8.81 4.33 14.32
N SER A 474 9.58 4.03 15.37
CA SER A 474 10.90 3.40 15.29
C SER A 474 10.77 1.88 15.34
N ALA A 475 11.74 1.15 14.79
CA ALA A 475 11.75 -0.31 14.86
C ALA A 475 11.74 -0.84 16.30
N ASP A 476 12.43 -0.15 17.23
CA ASP A 476 12.49 -0.53 18.64
C ASP A 476 11.13 -0.38 19.32
N SER A 477 10.38 0.68 19.00
CA SER A 477 9.02 0.89 19.51
C SER A 477 8.06 -0.14 18.92
N GLN A 478 8.15 -0.41 17.61
CA GLN A 478 7.28 -1.36 16.91
C GLN A 478 7.57 -2.84 17.23
N ALA A 479 8.65 -3.14 17.93
CA ALA A 479 9.03 -4.51 18.29
C ALA A 479 8.04 -5.17 19.26
N GLY A 480 7.25 -4.36 19.99
CA GLY A 480 6.23 -4.80 20.94
C GLY A 480 4.80 -4.73 20.42
N ASP A 481 4.58 -4.37 19.16
CA ASP A 481 3.25 -4.04 18.64
C ASP A 481 2.34 -5.26 18.44
N LEU A 482 2.89 -6.46 18.21
CA LEU A 482 2.11 -7.67 17.89
C LEU A 482 1.91 -8.57 19.11
N TYR A 483 0.75 -9.23 19.19
CA TYR A 483 0.40 -10.11 20.31
C TYR A 483 0.93 -11.55 20.12
N PRO A 484 1.30 -12.26 21.19
CA PRO A 484 1.45 -11.77 22.55
C PRO A 484 2.81 -11.06 22.74
N PHE A 485 2.87 -10.08 23.65
CA PHE A 485 4.12 -9.39 23.97
C PHE A 485 4.25 -9.12 25.47
N ASN A 486 5.40 -9.44 26.07
CA ASN A 486 5.73 -9.19 27.49
C ASN A 486 4.62 -9.54 28.50
N GLY A 487 3.94 -10.66 28.27
CA GLY A 487 2.84 -11.14 29.12
C GLY A 487 1.48 -10.56 28.78
N ASN A 488 1.38 -9.57 27.89
CA ASN A 488 0.13 -9.16 27.28
C ASN A 488 -0.26 -10.16 26.19
N ASN A 489 -1.31 -10.93 26.44
CA ASN A 489 -1.82 -11.96 25.55
C ASN A 489 -3.34 -11.82 25.34
N SER A 490 -3.86 -10.59 25.44
CA SER A 490 -5.30 -10.34 25.30
C SER A 490 -5.61 -8.92 24.84
N LEU A 491 -6.69 -8.79 24.09
CA LEU A 491 -7.36 -7.53 23.81
C LEU A 491 -8.79 -7.62 24.34
N THR A 492 -9.08 -6.86 25.40
CA THR A 492 -10.34 -6.85 26.13
C THR A 492 -10.74 -5.42 26.47
N ASP A 493 -11.97 -5.23 26.92
CA ASP A 493 -12.47 -3.91 27.35
C ASP A 493 -11.65 -3.29 28.50
N THR A 494 -10.87 -4.09 29.24
CA THR A 494 -10.08 -3.66 30.41
C THR A 494 -8.58 -3.94 30.29
N SER A 495 -8.10 -4.41 29.13
CA SER A 495 -6.65 -4.58 28.90
C SER A 495 -5.99 -3.23 28.60
N SER A 496 -4.65 -3.24 28.50
CA SER A 496 -3.87 -2.10 28.00
C SER A 496 -3.08 -2.59 26.79
N PRO A 497 -3.42 -2.18 25.55
CA PRO A 497 -4.53 -1.30 25.18
C PRO A 497 -5.89 -1.93 25.41
N ALA A 498 -6.92 -1.10 25.56
CA ALA A 498 -8.31 -1.54 25.64
C ALA A 498 -8.86 -1.80 24.23
N ALA A 499 -9.81 -2.73 24.11
CA ALA A 499 -10.52 -3.05 22.86
C ALA A 499 -11.51 -1.92 22.49
N THR A 500 -11.02 -0.76 22.04
CA THR A 500 -11.82 0.44 21.81
C THR A 500 -12.59 0.43 20.50
N ILE A 501 -13.76 1.07 20.50
CA ILE A 501 -14.55 1.38 19.29
C ILE A 501 -14.93 2.86 19.29
N TYR A 502 -15.25 3.40 18.12
CA TYR A 502 -15.64 4.78 17.88
C TYR A 502 -17.15 4.95 17.69
N GLN A 503 -17.87 3.90 17.25
CA GLN A 503 -19.29 3.98 16.90
C GLN A 503 -20.18 3.19 17.87
N GLY A 504 -21.13 3.87 18.52
CA GLY A 504 -22.17 3.21 19.33
C GLY A 504 -21.70 2.65 20.69
N GLY A 505 -20.52 3.04 21.17
CA GLY A 505 -19.96 2.62 22.46
C GLY A 505 -18.52 3.10 22.62
N SER A 506 -17.83 2.59 23.64
CA SER A 506 -16.40 2.85 23.86
C SER A 506 -15.53 1.61 23.71
N THR A 507 -16.11 0.41 23.83
CA THR A 507 -15.39 -0.87 23.76
C THR A 507 -16.16 -1.93 22.97
N MET A 508 -15.45 -2.90 22.40
CA MET A 508 -16.00 -3.94 21.53
C MET A 508 -16.88 -4.97 22.27
N GLY A 509 -16.62 -5.24 23.55
CA GLY A 509 -17.40 -6.23 24.33
C GLY A 509 -17.21 -7.68 23.87
N LYS A 510 -16.24 -7.94 23.00
CA LYS A 510 -15.93 -9.27 22.42
C LYS A 510 -14.46 -9.59 22.66
N PRO A 511 -14.09 -10.04 23.87
CA PRO A 511 -12.69 -10.18 24.27
C PRO A 511 -11.98 -11.26 23.45
N ILE A 512 -10.72 -10.98 23.10
CA ILE A 512 -9.77 -11.91 22.50
C ILE A 512 -8.72 -12.21 23.57
N THR A 513 -8.59 -13.46 23.99
CA THR A 513 -7.80 -13.86 25.15
C THR A 513 -6.94 -15.08 24.87
N ASN A 514 -6.02 -15.41 25.77
CA ASN A 514 -5.17 -16.60 25.69
C ASN A 514 -4.37 -16.68 24.38
N ILE A 515 -3.98 -15.51 23.85
CA ILE A 515 -3.21 -15.43 22.60
C ILE A 515 -1.85 -16.08 22.84
N THR A 516 -1.59 -17.17 22.13
CA THR A 516 -0.38 -17.98 22.32
C THR A 516 0.28 -18.20 20.98
N GLN A 517 1.57 -17.84 20.89
CA GLN A 517 2.39 -18.21 19.75
C GLN A 517 3.06 -19.56 19.98
N ASN A 518 2.78 -20.49 19.07
CA ASN A 518 3.35 -21.84 19.07
C ASN A 518 4.77 -21.84 18.49
N GLU A 519 5.52 -22.93 18.74
CA GLU A 519 6.91 -23.07 18.26
C GLU A 519 7.05 -22.99 16.73
N ASP A 520 6.01 -23.38 15.99
CA ASP A 520 5.95 -23.31 14.52
C ASP A 520 5.54 -21.93 13.99
N GLY A 521 5.36 -20.94 14.86
CA GLY A 521 4.88 -19.60 14.52
C GLY A 521 3.37 -19.48 14.30
N SER A 522 2.60 -20.57 14.46
CA SER A 522 1.13 -20.49 14.43
C SER A 522 0.59 -19.86 15.73
N ILE A 523 -0.60 -19.27 15.66
CA ILE A 523 -1.24 -18.62 16.81
C ILE A 523 -2.49 -19.40 17.24
N ASP A 524 -2.64 -19.56 18.55
CA ASP A 524 -3.87 -19.97 19.21
C ASP A 524 -4.49 -18.75 19.92
N PHE A 525 -5.81 -18.64 19.94
CA PHE A 525 -6.50 -17.66 20.80
C PHE A 525 -7.96 -18.09 21.07
N ASP A 526 -8.53 -17.52 22.13
CA ASP A 526 -9.93 -17.68 22.48
C ASP A 526 -10.70 -16.39 22.21
N PHE A 527 -11.80 -16.51 21.49
CA PHE A 527 -12.76 -15.43 21.25
C PHE A 527 -13.96 -15.59 22.19
N MET A 528 -14.34 -14.52 22.87
CA MET A 528 -15.44 -14.48 23.85
C MET A 528 -15.38 -15.62 24.89
N GLY A 529 -14.17 -15.90 25.40
CA GLY A 529 -13.93 -16.93 26.43
C GLY A 529 -13.73 -18.35 25.91
N GLY A 530 -13.68 -18.54 24.59
CA GLY A 530 -13.38 -19.84 23.98
C GLY A 530 -14.60 -20.76 23.89
N SER A 531 -14.43 -21.90 23.24
CA SER A 531 -15.47 -22.93 23.17
C SER A 531 -14.89 -24.30 22.84
N ASN A 532 -15.30 -25.32 23.60
CA ASN A 532 -14.99 -26.72 23.28
C ASN A 532 -15.88 -27.26 22.14
N ASP A 533 -17.01 -26.61 21.86
CA ASP A 533 -17.96 -27.00 20.82
C ASP A 533 -17.71 -26.27 19.49
N ASN A 534 -17.05 -25.12 19.54
CA ASN A 534 -16.72 -24.29 18.38
C ASN A 534 -15.20 -24.06 18.27
N ILE A 535 -14.49 -25.16 18.01
CA ILE A 535 -13.05 -25.13 17.75
C ILE A 535 -12.83 -24.87 16.26
N ILE A 536 -12.19 -23.76 15.94
CA ILE A 536 -11.78 -23.42 14.58
C ILE A 536 -10.31 -23.81 14.44
N SER A 537 -10.03 -24.95 13.82
CA SER A 537 -8.67 -25.35 13.50
C SER A 537 -8.18 -24.63 12.25
N GLY A 538 -6.88 -24.32 12.19
CA GLY A 538 -6.21 -23.76 11.01
C GLY A 538 -6.08 -24.74 9.83
N ILE A 539 -6.75 -25.90 9.88
CA ILE A 539 -6.79 -26.88 8.79
C ILE A 539 -8.04 -26.58 7.93
N HIS A 540 -7.91 -25.63 7.01
CA HIS A 540 -8.99 -25.29 6.07
C HIS A 540 -8.97 -26.14 4.79
N PHE A 541 -7.82 -26.73 4.43
CA PHE A 541 -7.68 -27.52 3.20
C PHE A 541 -6.96 -28.84 3.43
N ILE A 542 -7.50 -29.90 2.82
CA ILE A 542 -6.77 -31.13 2.54
C ILE A 542 -6.03 -30.86 1.24
N GLU A 543 -4.70 -30.88 1.28
CA GLU A 543 -3.89 -30.94 0.08
C GLU A 543 -4.13 -32.29 -0.59
N ASN A 544 -4.94 -32.30 -1.63
CA ASN A 544 -4.71 -33.24 -2.70
C ASN A 544 -3.57 -32.66 -3.51
N ASP A 545 -2.33 -33.07 -3.21
CA ASP A 545 -1.31 -33.10 -4.25
C ASP A 545 -1.97 -33.69 -5.50
N GLU A 546 -1.74 -33.09 -6.67
CA GLU A 546 -2.30 -33.56 -7.94
C GLU A 546 -1.84 -35.01 -8.25
N MET A 547 -2.43 -35.99 -7.58
CA MET A 547 -2.60 -37.33 -8.10
C MET A 547 -3.88 -37.30 -8.89
N SER A 548 -3.71 -37.17 -10.20
CA SER A 548 -4.71 -37.57 -11.18
C SER A 548 -5.35 -38.89 -10.75
N SER A 549 -6.68 -38.85 -10.57
CA SER A 549 -7.55 -39.92 -10.09
C SER A 549 -7.40 -40.31 -8.61
N PHE A 550 -8.29 -39.79 -7.75
CA PHE A 550 -8.80 -40.64 -6.67
C PHE A 550 -9.47 -41.83 -7.35
N GLY A 551 -8.81 -42.98 -7.28
CA GLY A 551 -9.46 -44.26 -7.47
C GLY A 551 -10.65 -44.36 -6.52
N GLN A 552 -11.74 -44.98 -6.99
CA GLN A 552 -12.93 -45.25 -6.20
C GLN A 552 -12.54 -45.85 -4.85
N GLY A 553 -12.77 -45.15 -3.74
CA GLY A 553 -12.18 -45.50 -2.46
C GLY A 553 -12.86 -44.86 -1.26
N VAL A 554 -12.89 -45.61 -0.16
CA VAL A 554 -13.36 -45.21 1.16
C VAL A 554 -12.17 -45.20 2.11
N TYR A 555 -12.01 -44.15 2.88
CA TYR A 555 -10.95 -44.00 3.86
C TYR A 555 -11.53 -43.61 5.22
N SER A 556 -10.88 -44.00 6.31
CA SER A 556 -11.16 -43.47 7.65
C SER A 556 -10.58 -42.06 7.83
N LEU A 557 -10.98 -41.38 8.90
CA LEU A 557 -10.49 -40.04 9.23
C LEU A 557 -8.98 -39.98 9.55
N ASP A 558 -8.37 -41.09 9.96
CA ASP A 558 -6.92 -41.23 10.14
C ASP A 558 -6.19 -41.66 8.85
N GLY A 559 -6.89 -41.65 7.70
CA GLY A 559 -6.29 -41.86 6.38
C GLY A 559 -6.11 -43.32 5.94
N ARG A 560 -6.60 -44.30 6.71
CA ARG A 560 -6.51 -45.72 6.32
C ARG A 560 -7.53 -46.05 5.22
N TYR A 561 -7.09 -46.77 4.19
CA TYR A 561 -7.97 -47.27 3.14
C TYR A 561 -8.90 -48.38 3.66
N MET A 562 -10.20 -48.26 3.38
CA MET A 562 -11.30 -49.09 3.87
C MET A 562 -12.04 -49.84 2.74
N GLY A 563 -11.52 -49.79 1.50
CA GLY A 563 -12.09 -50.45 0.33
C GLY A 563 -12.76 -49.49 -0.65
N THR A 564 -13.53 -50.01 -1.60
CA THR A 564 -14.15 -49.23 -2.69
C THR A 564 -15.62 -48.84 -2.42
N SER A 565 -16.21 -49.34 -1.32
CA SER A 565 -17.60 -49.07 -0.94
C SER A 565 -17.72 -48.84 0.56
N ALA A 566 -18.61 -47.91 0.95
CA ALA A 566 -18.94 -47.70 2.35
C ALA A 566 -19.95 -48.72 2.88
N ASN A 567 -20.52 -49.56 2.00
CA ASN A 567 -21.43 -50.63 2.40
C ASN A 567 -20.66 -51.69 3.22
N GLY A 568 -21.20 -52.09 4.36
CA GLY A 568 -20.56 -53.03 5.29
C GLY A 568 -19.64 -52.44 6.37
N LEU A 569 -19.21 -51.18 6.28
CA LEU A 569 -18.47 -50.50 7.37
C LEU A 569 -19.35 -50.23 8.62
N ASP A 570 -18.75 -50.17 9.79
CA ASP A 570 -19.44 -49.78 11.03
C ASP A 570 -19.93 -48.33 11.01
N LYS A 571 -20.70 -47.92 12.02
CA LYS A 571 -21.13 -46.52 12.16
C LYS A 571 -19.92 -45.63 12.39
N GLY A 572 -19.82 -44.54 11.64
CA GLY A 572 -18.65 -43.67 11.69
C GLY A 572 -18.63 -42.61 10.60
N ILE A 573 -17.57 -41.80 10.61
CA ILE A 573 -17.29 -40.79 9.58
C ILE A 573 -16.21 -41.35 8.65
N TYR A 574 -16.49 -41.33 7.35
CA TYR A 574 -15.59 -41.82 6.31
C TYR A 574 -15.40 -40.77 5.22
N ILE A 575 -14.29 -40.86 4.50
CA ILE A 575 -14.01 -40.08 3.30
C ILE A 575 -14.27 -41.00 2.09
N VAL A 576 -15.30 -40.71 1.31
CA VAL A 576 -15.67 -41.46 0.10
C VAL A 576 -15.55 -40.54 -1.11
N ASN A 577 -14.66 -40.89 -2.05
CA ASN A 577 -14.41 -40.08 -3.25
C ASN A 577 -14.20 -38.59 -2.94
N GLY A 578 -13.41 -38.30 -1.90
CA GLY A 578 -13.11 -36.93 -1.45
C GLY A 578 -14.22 -36.23 -0.65
N LYS A 579 -15.33 -36.90 -0.33
CA LYS A 579 -16.43 -36.33 0.47
C LYS A 579 -16.57 -37.02 1.82
N LYS A 580 -16.77 -36.24 2.88
CA LYS A 580 -17.12 -36.77 4.21
C LYS A 580 -18.55 -37.32 4.15
N ILE A 581 -18.74 -38.55 4.59
CA ILE A 581 -20.05 -39.17 4.78
C ILE A 581 -20.17 -39.69 6.21
N VAL A 582 -21.38 -39.63 6.75
CA VAL A 582 -21.75 -40.27 8.02
C VAL A 582 -22.51 -41.55 7.68
N LYS A 583 -22.11 -42.65 8.31
CA LYS A 583 -22.77 -43.95 8.14
C LYS A 583 -23.49 -44.40 9.42
#